data_AF-A0AAQ3KYS0-F1
#
_entry.id   AF-A0AAQ3KYS0-F1
#
_cell.length_a   1.000
_cell.length_b   1.000
_cell.length_c   1.000
_cell.angle_alpha   90.00
_cell.angle_beta   90.00
_cell.angle_gamma   90.00
#
_symmetry.space_group_name_H-M   'P 1'
#
loop_
_entity.id
_entity.type
_entity.pdbx_description
1 polymer ?
#
loop_
_entity_poly.entity_id
_entity_poly.type
_entity_poly.pdbx_seq_one_letter_code
_entity_poly.pdbx_strand_id
1 'polypeptide(L)'
;MRYPRRIPSLVDLCVQTAIDNIRYMGDVGEVDLFLLKDILPHCNIDQLTHIENSTKGRDLSPVTDDLWKRFYEQQFGEESANTVIKRMKQKRVVYKWKLLYEAKMKEREEAQNKIAEKLKQSYAESQAKKQSRQIQICSKVPPSSSKRGFWGGNGPSSSLSNVKGNLMKKAKLEYVNSHEAKVHAMMRRNASQRNNMQQSVPRSTKPINFPSSKTASSSKNEKPVARR
;
A
#
# COMPACT_ATOMS: atom_id res chain seq x y z
N MET A 1 -24.87 46.44 -16.89
CA MET A 1 -25.78 47.19 -16.00
C MET A 1 -24.95 47.89 -14.93
N ARG A 2 -24.93 49.23 -14.91
CA ARG A 2 -24.32 49.99 -13.80
C ARG A 2 -25.41 50.26 -12.78
N TYR A 3 -25.33 49.63 -11.61
CA TYR A 3 -26.20 49.98 -10.49
C TYR A 3 -25.92 51.44 -10.08
N PRO A 4 -26.96 52.25 -9.77
CA PRO A 4 -26.73 53.60 -9.26
C PRO A 4 -25.91 53.49 -7.98
N ARG A 5 -24.79 54.23 -7.91
CA ARG A 5 -23.93 54.29 -6.72
C ARG A 5 -24.72 54.95 -5.60
N ARG A 6 -25.43 54.14 -4.80
CA ARG A 6 -25.96 54.58 -3.52
C ARG A 6 -24.77 54.91 -2.64
N ILE A 7 -24.83 56.04 -1.95
CA ILE A 7 -23.80 56.40 -0.98
C ILE A 7 -23.89 55.33 0.11
N PRO A 8 -22.82 54.55 0.35
CA PRO A 8 -22.84 53.49 1.35
C PRO A 8 -23.10 54.13 2.72
N SER A 9 -23.91 53.46 3.53
CA SER A 9 -24.11 53.87 4.91
C SER A 9 -22.81 53.68 5.70
N LEU A 10 -22.71 54.33 6.87
CA LEU A 10 -21.57 54.12 7.75
C LEU A 10 -21.40 52.62 8.11
N VAL A 11 -22.52 51.92 8.30
CA VAL A 11 -22.53 50.48 8.60
C VAL A 11 -21.95 49.68 7.43
N ASP A 12 -22.36 49.99 6.19
CA ASP A 12 -21.84 49.31 4.99
C ASP A 12 -20.32 49.49 4.86
N LEU A 13 -19.82 50.71 5.12
CA LEU A 13 -18.38 50.99 5.11
C LEU A 13 -17.63 50.20 6.20
N CYS A 14 -18.20 50.10 7.40
CA CYS A 14 -17.62 49.31 8.48
C CYS A 14 -17.61 47.80 8.16
N VAL A 15 -18.70 47.27 7.60
CA VAL A 15 -18.78 45.88 7.15
C VAL A 15 -17.75 45.60 6.05
N GLN A 16 -17.64 46.49 5.06
CA GLN A 16 -16.65 46.37 3.99
C GLN A 16 -15.21 46.38 4.53
N THR A 17 -14.92 47.30 5.46
CA THR A 17 -13.61 47.39 6.11
C THR A 17 -13.31 46.13 6.93
N ALA A 18 -14.32 45.57 7.61
CA ALA A 18 -14.19 44.31 8.32
C ALA A 18 -13.90 43.16 7.36
N ILE A 19 -14.59 43.09 6.22
CA ILE A 19 -14.35 42.10 5.15
C ILE A 19 -12.91 42.18 4.63
N ASP A 20 -12.43 43.38 4.36
CA ASP A 20 -11.06 43.59 3.86
C ASP A 20 -9.99 43.17 4.89
N ASN A 21 -10.32 43.24 6.18
CA ASN A 21 -9.43 42.95 7.31
C ASN A 21 -9.78 41.67 8.07
N ILE A 22 -10.51 40.73 7.46
CA ILE A 22 -10.92 39.45 8.10
C ILE A 22 -9.73 38.69 8.70
N ARG A 23 -8.54 38.81 8.10
CA ARG A 23 -7.31 38.16 8.59
C ARG A 23 -6.93 38.53 10.03
N TYR A 24 -7.35 39.70 10.50
CA TYR A 24 -7.04 40.21 11.83
C TYR A 24 -8.22 40.05 12.80
N MET A 25 -9.35 39.49 12.34
CA MET A 25 -10.50 39.22 13.20
C MET A 25 -10.23 38.01 14.09
N GLY A 26 -10.38 38.21 15.40
CA GLY A 26 -10.21 37.18 16.43
C GLY A 26 -11.52 36.90 17.14
N ASP A 27 -11.71 37.51 18.30
CA ASP A 27 -12.94 37.39 19.08
C ASP A 27 -14.05 38.27 18.49
N VAL A 28 -15.20 37.68 18.20
CA VAL A 28 -16.40 38.37 17.69
C VAL A 28 -17.62 38.20 18.61
N GLY A 29 -17.40 37.78 19.86
CA GLY A 29 -18.48 37.51 20.81
C GLY A 29 -19.41 38.70 21.07
N GLU A 30 -18.89 39.92 21.00
CA GLU A 30 -19.64 41.16 21.24
C GLU A 30 -20.39 41.68 20.00
N VAL A 31 -20.07 41.18 18.81
CA VAL A 31 -20.64 41.66 17.55
C VAL A 31 -22.05 41.08 17.34
N ASP A 32 -22.93 41.85 16.71
CA ASP A 32 -24.29 41.40 16.40
C ASP A 32 -24.29 40.28 15.34
N LEU A 33 -25.20 39.30 15.49
CA LEU A 33 -25.33 38.14 14.60
C LEU A 33 -25.70 38.56 13.17
N PHE A 34 -26.45 39.65 13.01
CA PHE A 34 -26.83 40.17 11.70
C PHE A 34 -25.60 40.66 10.92
N LEU A 35 -24.69 41.38 11.57
CA LEU A 35 -23.44 41.83 10.93
C LEU A 35 -22.51 40.66 10.64
N LEU A 36 -22.44 39.69 11.55
CA LEU A 36 -21.66 38.47 11.34
C LEU A 36 -22.17 37.65 10.15
N LYS A 37 -23.49 37.65 9.90
CA LYS A 37 -24.08 36.98 8.74
C LYS A 37 -23.60 37.57 7.40
N ASP A 38 -23.24 38.86 7.38
CA ASP A 38 -22.76 39.53 6.18
C ASP A 38 -21.24 39.45 6.05
N ILE A 39 -20.49 39.47 7.16
CA ILE A 39 -19.02 39.43 7.15
C ILE A 39 -18.48 38.00 7.01
N LEU A 40 -19.00 37.05 7.79
CA LEU A 40 -18.46 35.69 7.89
C LEU A 40 -18.51 34.85 6.59
N PRO A 41 -19.46 35.03 5.66
CA PRO A 41 -19.44 34.32 4.37
C PRO A 41 -18.20 34.58 3.53
N HIS A 42 -17.49 35.70 3.77
CA HIS A 42 -16.27 36.06 3.06
C HIS A 42 -15.00 35.48 3.70
N CYS A 43 -15.13 34.83 4.87
CA CYS A 43 -14.01 34.19 5.55
C CYS A 43 -13.53 32.95 4.81
N ASN A 44 -12.25 32.64 4.94
CA ASN A 44 -11.70 31.34 4.57
C ASN A 44 -11.89 30.34 5.71
N ILE A 45 -11.72 29.03 5.44
CA ILE A 45 -11.92 27.96 6.43
C ILE A 45 -11.05 28.15 7.68
N ASP A 46 -9.77 28.49 7.49
CA ASP A 46 -8.82 28.65 8.58
C ASP A 46 -9.15 29.89 9.44
N GLN A 47 -9.64 30.95 8.79
CA GLN A 47 -10.06 32.17 9.46
C GLN A 47 -11.32 31.93 10.28
N LEU A 48 -12.32 31.23 9.72
CA LEU A 48 -13.53 30.86 10.44
C LEU A 48 -13.20 29.97 11.65
N THR A 49 -12.28 29.02 11.48
CA THR A 49 -11.80 28.16 12.57
C THR A 49 -11.13 28.99 13.65
N HIS A 50 -10.28 29.95 13.28
CA HIS A 50 -9.61 30.84 14.22
C HIS A 50 -10.59 31.70 15.01
N ILE A 51 -11.56 32.32 14.33
CA ILE A 51 -12.59 33.16 14.96
C ILE A 51 -13.41 32.36 15.99
N GLU A 52 -13.84 31.15 15.63
CA GLU A 52 -14.59 30.30 16.56
C GLU A 52 -13.76 29.81 17.75
N ASN A 53 -12.46 29.58 17.57
CA ASN A 53 -11.59 29.15 18.67
C ASN A 53 -11.19 30.33 19.58
N SER A 54 -11.14 31.55 19.03
CA SER A 54 -10.82 32.78 19.75
C SER A 54 -12.03 33.34 20.51
N THR A 55 -13.24 33.16 19.97
CA THR A 55 -14.49 33.62 20.60
C THR A 55 -14.84 32.76 21.80
N LYS A 56 -14.86 33.34 23.01
CA LYS A 56 -15.22 32.64 24.24
C LYS A 56 -16.55 33.17 24.80
N GLY A 57 -17.49 32.27 25.06
CA GLY A 57 -18.72 32.61 25.80
C GLY A 57 -19.97 32.91 24.95
N ARG A 58 -19.90 32.87 23.61
CA ARG A 58 -21.08 33.00 22.74
C ARG A 58 -21.13 31.90 21.68
N ASP A 59 -22.30 31.30 21.51
CA ASP A 59 -22.53 30.31 20.47
C ASP A 59 -22.74 30.98 19.11
N LEU A 60 -21.73 30.89 18.23
CA LEU A 60 -21.80 31.33 16.83
C LEU A 60 -22.48 30.30 15.90
N SER A 61 -22.86 29.14 16.45
CA SER A 61 -23.45 28.01 15.73
C SER A 61 -24.58 28.37 14.74
N PRO A 62 -25.51 29.32 15.03
CA PRO A 62 -26.58 29.64 14.10
C PRO A 62 -26.12 30.22 12.78
N VAL A 63 -24.97 30.90 12.75
CA VAL A 63 -24.42 31.52 11.56
C VAL A 63 -23.31 30.65 10.96
N THR A 64 -22.49 30.02 11.81
CA THR A 64 -21.33 29.28 11.34
C THR A 64 -21.65 27.89 10.83
N ASP A 65 -22.69 27.21 11.34
CA ASP A 65 -22.99 25.83 10.92
C ASP A 65 -23.38 25.75 9.43
N ASP A 66 -24.13 26.74 8.93
CA ASP A 66 -24.43 26.89 7.50
C ASP A 66 -23.18 27.16 6.65
N LEU A 67 -22.22 27.94 7.17
CA LEU A 67 -20.95 28.20 6.50
C LEU A 67 -20.09 26.93 6.45
N TRP A 68 -19.99 26.21 7.56
CA TRP A 68 -19.29 24.93 7.64
C TRP A 68 -19.86 23.91 6.66
N LYS A 69 -21.18 23.87 6.48
CA LYS A 69 -21.81 23.03 5.47
C LYS A 69 -21.36 23.41 4.06
N ARG A 70 -21.36 24.70 3.71
CA ARG A 70 -20.89 25.19 2.39
C ARG A 70 -19.43 24.85 2.15
N PHE A 71 -18.56 25.04 3.15
CA PHE A 71 -17.17 24.67 3.03
C PHE A 71 -16.96 23.17 2.87
N TYR A 72 -17.76 22.36 3.55
CA TYR A 72 -17.72 20.91 3.40
C TYR A 72 -18.11 20.50 1.97
N GLU A 73 -19.18 21.08 1.43
CA GLU A 73 -19.60 20.87 0.03
C GLU A 73 -18.53 21.32 -0.96
N GLN A 74 -17.87 22.46 -0.72
CA GLN A 74 -16.81 22.96 -1.58
C GLN A 74 -15.54 22.09 -1.56
N GLN A 75 -15.13 21.59 -0.39
CA GLN A 75 -13.89 20.81 -0.23
C GLN A 75 -14.04 19.33 -0.62
N PHE A 76 -15.22 18.75 -0.36
CA PHE A 76 -15.44 17.33 -0.51
C PHE A 76 -16.53 16.94 -1.53
N GLY A 77 -17.24 17.92 -2.06
CA GLY A 77 -18.35 17.73 -2.98
C GLY A 77 -19.70 17.50 -2.29
N GLU A 78 -20.76 17.89 -2.99
CA GLU A 78 -22.16 17.80 -2.54
C GLU A 78 -22.60 16.36 -2.26
N GLU A 79 -22.15 15.38 -3.03
CA GLU A 79 -22.48 13.96 -2.84
C GLU A 79 -22.06 13.45 -1.46
N SER A 80 -20.89 13.90 -1.01
CA SER A 80 -20.36 13.51 0.29
C SER A 80 -21.15 14.16 1.43
N ALA A 81 -21.53 15.44 1.27
CA ALA A 81 -22.38 16.14 2.23
C ALA A 81 -23.77 15.49 2.34
N ASN A 82 -24.37 15.17 1.19
CA ASN A 82 -25.65 14.47 1.10
C ASN A 82 -25.60 13.09 1.77
N THR A 83 -24.48 12.37 1.63
CA THR A 83 -24.27 11.09 2.31
C THR A 83 -24.23 11.25 3.83
N VAL A 84 -23.57 12.30 4.34
CA VAL A 84 -23.54 12.61 5.78
C VAL A 84 -24.93 12.97 6.28
N ILE A 85 -25.69 13.81 5.56
CA ILE A 85 -27.07 14.17 5.90
C ILE A 85 -27.97 12.93 5.93
N LYS A 86 -27.82 12.01 4.96
CA LYS A 86 -28.56 10.74 4.96
C LYS A 86 -28.23 9.89 6.19
N ARG A 87 -26.95 9.78 6.57
CA ARG A 87 -26.51 9.05 7.77
C ARG A 87 -27.05 9.67 9.06
N MET A 88 -27.07 10.99 9.15
CA MET A 88 -27.66 11.72 10.28
C MET A 88 -29.16 11.44 10.42
N LYS A 89 -29.91 11.52 9.32
CA LYS A 89 -31.35 11.22 9.29
C LYS A 89 -31.63 9.77 9.70
N GLN A 90 -30.83 8.82 9.23
CA GLN A 90 -30.95 7.40 9.60
C GLN A 90 -30.71 7.17 11.10
N LYS A 91 -29.67 7.80 11.66
CA LYS A 91 -29.32 7.66 13.08
C LYS A 91 -30.14 8.55 14.01
N ARG A 92 -30.94 9.47 13.46
CA ARG A 92 -31.67 10.53 14.19
C ARG A 92 -30.77 11.39 15.10
N VAL A 93 -29.54 11.63 14.66
CA VAL A 93 -28.58 12.49 15.39
C VAL A 93 -28.18 13.66 14.51
N VAL A 94 -28.19 14.86 15.10
CA VAL A 94 -27.67 16.07 14.49
C VAL A 94 -26.28 16.33 15.06
N TYR A 95 -25.29 16.45 14.19
CA TYR A 95 -23.92 16.81 14.54
C TYR A 95 -23.60 18.16 13.90
N LYS A 96 -22.78 18.97 14.57
CA LYS A 96 -22.25 20.22 14.02
C LYS A 96 -21.38 19.94 12.80
N TRP A 97 -21.53 20.73 11.74
CA TRP A 97 -20.75 20.55 10.52
C TRP A 97 -19.25 20.75 10.74
N LYS A 98 -18.85 21.62 11.68
CA LYS A 98 -17.46 21.78 12.13
C LYS A 98 -16.82 20.45 12.53
N LEU A 99 -17.48 19.69 13.41
CA LEU A 99 -16.93 18.42 13.93
C LEU A 99 -16.78 17.37 12.83
N LEU A 100 -17.73 17.34 11.89
CA LEU A 100 -17.66 16.46 10.73
C LEU A 100 -16.51 16.81 9.79
N TYR A 101 -16.29 18.11 9.61
CA TYR A 101 -15.19 18.63 8.82
C TYR A 101 -13.85 18.22 9.45
N GLU A 102 -13.66 18.48 10.74
CA GLU A 102 -12.46 18.10 11.48
C GLU A 102 -12.19 16.59 11.44
N ALA A 103 -13.24 15.77 11.66
CA ALA A 103 -13.11 14.31 11.61
C ALA A 103 -12.66 13.82 10.23
N LYS A 104 -13.20 14.40 9.16
CA LYS A 104 -12.84 14.04 7.79
C LYS A 104 -11.44 14.53 7.39
N MET A 105 -11.04 15.70 7.88
CA MET A 105 -9.67 16.20 7.70
C MET A 105 -8.65 15.28 8.35
N LYS A 106 -8.91 14.83 9.59
CA LYS A 106 -8.07 13.83 10.27
C LYS A 106 -7.98 12.52 9.49
N GLU A 107 -9.11 12.03 8.97
CA GLU A 107 -9.11 10.82 8.13
C GLU A 107 -8.22 10.97 6.89
N ARG A 108 -8.27 12.13 6.22
CA ARG A 108 -7.40 12.43 5.06
C ARG A 108 -5.93 12.48 5.47
N GLU A 109 -5.60 13.15 6.56
CA GLU A 109 -4.23 13.27 7.07
C GLU A 109 -3.66 11.89 7.44
N GLU A 110 -4.43 11.05 8.14
CA GLU A 110 -4.03 9.68 8.43
C GLU A 110 -3.81 8.84 7.16
N ALA A 111 -4.65 9.00 6.14
CA ALA A 111 -4.47 8.32 4.87
C ALA A 111 -3.17 8.77 4.17
N GLN A 112 -2.87 10.08 4.19
CA GLN A 112 -1.62 10.62 3.67
C GLN A 112 -0.40 10.09 4.43
N ASN A 113 -0.46 10.08 5.77
CA ASN A 113 0.60 9.56 6.62
C ASN A 113 0.86 8.06 6.35
N LYS A 114 -0.20 7.25 6.21
CA LYS A 114 -0.07 5.83 5.84
C LYS A 114 0.61 5.64 4.47
N ILE A 115 0.31 6.49 3.49
CA ILE A 115 0.97 6.45 2.18
C ILE A 115 2.44 6.86 2.31
N ALA A 116 2.74 7.93 3.05
CA ALA A 116 4.09 8.39 3.29
C ALA A 116 4.96 7.35 4.02
N GLU A 117 4.39 6.67 5.02
CA GLU A 117 5.05 5.57 5.73
C GLU A 117 5.36 4.39 4.82
N LYS A 118 4.39 3.95 4.01
CA LYS A 118 4.61 2.89 3.00
C LYS A 118 5.70 3.26 2.02
N LEU A 119 5.72 4.51 1.56
CA LEU A 119 6.74 5.01 0.67
C LEU A 119 8.12 4.95 1.34
N LYS A 120 8.24 5.44 2.58
CA LYS A 120 9.48 5.40 3.37
C LYS A 120 9.99 3.96 3.57
N GLN A 121 9.10 3.02 3.85
CA GLN A 121 9.43 1.59 3.96
C GLN A 121 10.01 1.06 2.64
N SER A 122 9.33 1.32 1.52
CA SER A 122 9.80 0.86 0.19
C SER A 122 11.18 1.41 -0.21
N TYR A 123 11.48 2.67 0.17
CA TYR A 123 12.80 3.26 -0.02
C TYR A 123 13.84 2.60 0.87
N ALA A 124 13.55 2.38 2.15
CA ALA A 124 14.47 1.71 3.08
C ALA A 124 14.81 0.29 2.62
N GLU A 125 13.82 -0.49 2.18
CA GLU A 125 14.02 -1.83 1.62
C GLU A 125 14.88 -1.80 0.35
N SER A 126 14.61 -0.84 -0.54
CA SER A 126 15.41 -0.65 -1.76
C SER A 126 16.86 -0.28 -1.45
N GLN A 127 17.09 0.56 -0.44
CA GLN A 127 18.44 0.93 0.01
C GLN A 127 19.15 -0.26 0.65
N ALA A 128 18.48 -1.02 1.53
CA ALA A 128 19.04 -2.23 2.13
C ALA A 128 19.40 -3.29 1.07
N LYS A 129 18.57 -3.42 0.03
CA LYS A 129 18.86 -4.29 -1.12
C LYS A 129 20.06 -3.83 -1.94
N LYS A 130 20.28 -2.51 -2.07
CA LYS A 130 21.49 -1.95 -2.71
C LYS A 130 22.73 -2.18 -1.84
N GLN A 131 22.64 -1.90 -0.54
CA GLN A 131 23.73 -2.07 0.41
C GLN A 131 24.18 -3.54 0.55
N SER A 132 23.22 -4.48 0.58
CA SER A 132 23.53 -5.93 0.59
C SER A 132 24.20 -6.43 -0.69
N ARG A 133 24.00 -5.76 -1.84
CA ARG A 133 24.70 -6.05 -3.09
C ARG A 133 26.05 -5.33 -3.20
N GLN A 134 26.30 -4.34 -2.35
CA GLN A 134 27.53 -3.57 -2.37
C GLN A 134 28.68 -4.40 -1.78
N ILE A 135 29.84 -4.33 -2.42
CA ILE A 135 31.06 -5.00 -1.96
C ILE A 135 31.43 -4.42 -0.59
N GLN A 136 31.29 -5.23 0.46
CA GLN A 136 31.80 -4.88 1.78
C GLN A 136 33.30 -5.17 1.81
N ILE A 137 34.09 -4.12 2.01
CA ILE A 137 35.54 -4.26 2.21
C ILE A 137 35.74 -4.89 3.59
N CYS A 138 36.10 -6.18 3.62
CA CYS A 138 36.49 -6.85 4.86
C CYS A 138 37.76 -6.20 5.40
N SER A 139 37.63 -5.41 6.47
CA SER A 139 38.77 -4.84 7.23
C SER A 139 39.47 -5.88 8.11
N LYS A 140 38.88 -7.08 8.25
CA LYS A 140 39.58 -8.20 8.86
C LYS A 140 40.71 -8.62 7.93
N VAL A 141 41.94 -8.33 8.32
CA VAL A 141 43.13 -9.03 7.83
C VAL A 141 42.78 -10.52 7.91
N PRO A 142 42.85 -11.29 6.80
CA PRO A 142 42.56 -12.71 6.83
C PRO A 142 43.39 -13.31 7.97
N PRO A 143 42.81 -14.23 8.79
CA PRO A 143 43.52 -14.78 9.93
C PRO A 143 44.90 -15.20 9.46
N SER A 144 45.93 -14.60 10.06
CA SER A 144 47.34 -14.94 9.82
C SER A 144 47.59 -16.33 10.42
N SER A 145 46.94 -17.34 9.84
CA SER A 145 47.24 -18.72 10.14
C SER A 145 48.44 -19.07 9.29
N SER A 146 49.60 -18.96 9.91
CA SER A 146 50.68 -19.94 9.85
C SER A 146 50.51 -21.01 8.76
N LYS A 147 51.39 -20.95 7.76
CA LYS A 147 51.77 -22.01 6.81
C LYS A 147 50.68 -23.08 6.56
N ARG A 148 49.96 -22.96 5.44
CA ARG A 148 49.41 -24.17 4.79
C ARG A 148 49.56 -24.10 3.27
N GLY A 149 50.10 -25.19 2.73
CA GLY A 149 50.79 -25.30 1.47
C GLY A 149 49.99 -24.85 0.24
N PHE A 150 50.73 -24.25 -0.69
CA PHE A 150 50.73 -24.66 -2.09
C PHE A 150 50.42 -26.17 -2.17
N TRP A 151 49.23 -26.53 -2.65
CA TRP A 151 48.82 -27.78 -3.33
C TRP A 151 47.28 -27.92 -3.22
N GLY A 152 46.63 -28.16 -4.35
CA GLY A 152 45.17 -28.25 -4.45
C GLY A 152 44.56 -29.29 -3.49
N GLY A 153 43.43 -28.95 -2.88
CA GLY A 153 42.70 -29.90 -2.04
C GLY A 153 41.44 -29.34 -1.39
N ASN A 154 40.29 -29.80 -1.89
CA ASN A 154 39.06 -30.18 -1.19
C ASN A 154 38.44 -29.24 -0.12
N GLY A 155 37.45 -28.45 -0.56
CA GLY A 155 36.26 -28.09 0.22
C GLY A 155 35.11 -29.10 0.01
N PRO A 156 34.04 -29.06 0.83
CA PRO A 156 33.22 -30.21 1.20
C PRO A 156 32.59 -30.91 -0.01
N SER A 157 32.89 -32.20 -0.16
CA SER A 157 32.42 -33.03 -1.25
C SER A 157 30.91 -33.26 -1.16
N SER A 158 30.12 -32.41 -1.81
CA SER A 158 28.96 -32.94 -2.51
C SER A 158 29.48 -33.85 -3.63
N SER A 159 28.88 -35.02 -3.77
CA SER A 159 29.29 -36.17 -4.58
C SER A 159 29.25 -35.91 -6.11
N LEU A 160 29.93 -34.87 -6.57
CA LEU A 160 30.09 -34.49 -7.98
C LEU A 160 31.55 -34.66 -8.44
N SER A 161 32.33 -35.46 -7.72
CA SER A 161 33.77 -35.67 -7.93
C SER A 161 34.14 -36.27 -9.28
N ASN A 162 33.21 -36.91 -9.98
CA ASN A 162 33.50 -37.66 -11.21
C ASN A 162 33.30 -36.86 -12.51
N VAL A 163 33.23 -35.53 -12.42
CA VAL A 163 32.90 -34.67 -13.57
C VAL A 163 34.10 -33.82 -13.97
N LYS A 164 34.66 -34.13 -15.15
CA LYS A 164 35.84 -33.46 -15.71
C LYS A 164 35.44 -32.08 -16.25
N GLY A 165 35.97 -31.01 -15.64
CA GLY A 165 35.84 -29.61 -16.09
C GLY A 165 34.92 -28.72 -15.24
N ASN A 166 35.36 -27.48 -15.00
CA ASN A 166 34.64 -26.50 -14.17
C ASN A 166 33.27 -26.10 -14.74
N LEU A 167 33.15 -26.06 -16.07
CA LEU A 167 31.89 -25.75 -16.76
C LEU A 167 30.83 -26.82 -16.48
N MET A 168 31.19 -28.09 -16.60
CA MET A 168 30.27 -29.22 -16.38
C MET A 168 29.89 -29.36 -14.90
N LYS A 169 30.80 -29.01 -13.98
CA LYS A 169 30.49 -28.92 -12.54
C LYS A 169 29.47 -27.82 -12.25
N LYS A 170 29.63 -26.64 -12.85
CA LYS A 170 28.71 -25.51 -12.68
C LYS A 170 27.32 -25.83 -13.26
N ALA A 171 27.27 -26.38 -14.47
CA ALA A 171 26.01 -26.76 -15.12
C ALA A 171 25.23 -27.80 -14.30
N LYS A 172 25.91 -28.82 -13.75
CA LYS A 172 25.25 -29.82 -12.88
C LYS A 172 24.76 -29.22 -11.57
N LEU A 173 25.51 -28.30 -10.97
CA LEU A 173 25.10 -27.63 -9.73
C LEU A 173 23.88 -26.72 -9.95
N GLU A 174 23.88 -25.95 -11.04
CA GLU A 174 22.73 -25.11 -11.41
C GLU A 174 21.50 -25.96 -11.72
N TYR A 175 21.66 -27.09 -12.42
CA TYR A 175 20.58 -28.03 -12.67
C TYR A 175 20.00 -28.60 -11.37
N VAL A 176 20.83 -29.06 -10.42
CA VAL A 176 20.38 -29.56 -9.11
C VAL A 176 19.63 -28.49 -8.32
N ASN A 177 20.03 -27.21 -8.44
CA ASN A 177 19.39 -26.10 -7.76
C ASN A 177 18.14 -25.54 -8.48
N SER A 178 17.92 -25.94 -9.74
CA SER A 178 16.81 -25.49 -10.57
C SER A 178 15.44 -25.92 -10.03
N HIS A 179 14.40 -25.26 -10.50
CA HIS A 179 13.02 -25.59 -10.13
C HIS A 179 12.61 -26.98 -10.63
N GLU A 180 13.04 -27.35 -11.83
CA GLU A 180 12.72 -28.64 -12.46
C GLU A 180 13.28 -29.82 -11.66
N ALA A 181 14.54 -29.73 -11.21
CA ALA A 181 15.14 -30.78 -10.38
C ALA A 181 14.41 -30.95 -9.04
N LYS A 182 13.94 -29.86 -8.43
CA LYS A 182 13.12 -29.90 -7.22
C LYS A 182 11.78 -30.57 -7.45
N VAL A 183 11.11 -30.28 -8.58
CA VAL A 183 9.86 -30.93 -8.99
C VAL A 183 10.07 -32.43 -9.20
N HIS A 184 11.12 -32.84 -9.91
CA HIS A 184 11.46 -34.24 -10.11
C HIS A 184 11.82 -34.98 -8.81
N ALA A 185 12.47 -34.30 -7.85
CA ALA A 185 12.78 -34.88 -6.54
C ALA A 185 11.50 -35.08 -5.69
N MET A 186 10.57 -34.12 -5.73
CA MET A 186 9.26 -34.24 -5.08
C MET A 186 8.44 -35.38 -5.68
N MET A 187 8.42 -35.51 -7.01
CA MET A 187 7.75 -36.61 -7.70
C MET A 187 8.33 -37.99 -7.32
N ARG A 188 9.67 -38.11 -7.24
CA ARG A 188 10.33 -39.35 -6.79
C ARG A 188 10.02 -39.69 -5.33
N ARG A 189 10.00 -38.69 -4.44
CA ARG A 189 9.62 -38.88 -3.03
C ARG A 189 8.18 -39.39 -2.89
N ASN A 190 7.25 -38.83 -3.66
CA ASN A 190 5.85 -39.24 -3.67
C ASN A 190 5.67 -40.65 -4.26
N ALA A 191 6.47 -41.04 -5.24
CA ALA A 191 6.49 -42.40 -5.77
C ALA A 191 7.00 -43.42 -4.74
N SER A 192 8.07 -43.10 -4.00
CA SER A 192 8.59 -43.96 -2.94
C SER A 192 7.61 -44.10 -1.77
N GLN A 193 6.88 -43.03 -1.42
CA GLN A 193 5.83 -43.10 -0.40
C GLN A 193 4.62 -43.93 -0.84
N ARG A 194 4.25 -43.91 -2.13
CA ARG A 194 3.22 -44.80 -2.69
C ARG A 194 3.59 -46.28 -2.58
N ASN A 195 4.86 -46.64 -2.79
CA ASN A 195 5.31 -48.03 -2.65
C ASN A 195 5.41 -48.47 -1.19
N ASN A 196 5.67 -47.55 -0.25
CA ASN A 196 5.75 -47.89 1.18
C ASN A 196 4.36 -48.05 1.84
N MET A 197 3.30 -47.60 1.18
CA MET A 197 1.91 -47.81 1.64
C MET A 197 1.29 -49.12 1.12
N GLN A 198 2.03 -49.92 0.35
CA GLN A 198 1.58 -51.22 -0.18
C GLN A 198 2.20 -52.43 0.51
N GLN A 199 3.02 -52.26 1.56
CA GLN A 199 3.49 -53.36 2.40
C GLN A 199 2.64 -53.51 3.66
N SER A 200 1.41 -53.97 3.50
CA SER A 200 0.65 -54.59 4.59
C SER A 200 -0.45 -55.51 4.07
N VAL A 201 -0.09 -56.58 3.34
CA VAL A 201 -0.99 -57.74 3.17
C VAL A 201 -0.19 -59.02 2.93
N PRO A 202 -0.43 -60.12 3.69
CA PRO A 202 0.32 -61.36 3.52
C PRO A 202 -0.20 -62.22 2.35
N ARG A 203 0.75 -63.04 1.87
CA ARG A 203 0.74 -64.06 0.82
C ARG A 203 -0.51 -64.97 0.75
N SER A 204 -1.03 -65.21 -0.46
CA SER A 204 -1.67 -66.50 -0.81
C SER A 204 -1.67 -66.81 -2.33
N THR A 205 -1.10 -67.97 -2.65
CA THR A 205 -1.36 -68.94 -3.74
C THR A 205 -1.60 -68.56 -5.23
N LYS A 206 -0.62 -69.03 -6.02
CA LYS A 206 -0.67 -69.79 -7.29
C LYS A 206 -0.85 -69.08 -8.66
N PRO A 207 -0.18 -69.57 -9.73
CA PRO A 207 -0.03 -68.89 -11.02
C PRO A 207 -0.86 -69.53 -12.15
N ILE A 208 -1.32 -68.74 -13.13
CA ILE A 208 -1.82 -69.24 -14.42
C ILE A 208 -1.38 -68.32 -15.57
N ASN A 209 -0.59 -68.93 -16.47
CA ASN A 209 -0.44 -68.77 -17.93
C ASN A 209 -0.47 -67.39 -18.64
N PHE A 210 0.69 -67.09 -19.23
CA PHE A 210 0.98 -66.46 -20.54
C PHE A 210 -0.02 -66.83 -21.68
N PRO A 211 -0.10 -66.11 -22.84
CA PRO A 211 1.08 -65.64 -23.58
C PRO A 211 1.03 -64.35 -24.44
N SER A 212 2.25 -64.01 -24.84
CA SER A 212 2.82 -63.12 -25.86
C SER A 212 1.96 -62.51 -26.99
N SER A 213 2.30 -61.27 -27.37
CA SER A 213 2.60 -60.88 -28.77
C SER A 213 3.41 -59.56 -28.82
N LYS A 214 4.66 -59.61 -29.32
CA LYS A 214 5.18 -58.99 -30.57
C LYS A 214 4.96 -57.47 -30.69
N THR A 215 5.99 -56.62 -30.47
CA THR A 215 6.90 -56.01 -31.48
C THR A 215 6.21 -55.33 -32.67
N ALA A 216 6.35 -53.99 -32.80
CA ALA A 216 6.75 -53.30 -34.04
C ALA A 216 6.90 -51.78 -33.86
N SER A 217 7.95 -51.26 -34.50
CA SER A 217 8.40 -49.86 -34.61
C SER A 217 7.55 -48.95 -35.52
N SER A 218 7.99 -47.68 -35.58
CA SER A 218 7.91 -46.71 -36.69
C SER A 218 6.68 -45.79 -36.68
N SER A 219 6.71 -44.53 -37.11
CA SER A 219 7.69 -43.44 -37.27
C SER A 219 6.89 -42.25 -37.85
N LYS A 220 7.42 -41.02 -37.73
CA LYS A 220 7.20 -39.82 -38.57
C LYS A 220 6.10 -38.79 -38.21
N ASN A 221 6.65 -37.61 -37.87
CA ASN A 221 6.49 -36.28 -38.49
C ASN A 221 5.17 -35.48 -38.38
N GLU A 222 5.29 -34.42 -37.58
CA GLU A 222 4.90 -33.01 -37.76
C GLU A 222 4.29 -32.55 -39.10
N LYS A 223 3.24 -31.70 -39.04
CA LYS A 223 3.26 -30.25 -39.43
C LYS A 223 1.88 -29.55 -39.22
N PRO A 224 1.77 -28.19 -39.35
CA PRO A 224 1.27 -27.33 -38.28
C PRO A 224 -0.13 -26.69 -38.51
N VAL A 225 -0.62 -26.02 -37.46
CA VAL A 225 -1.88 -25.27 -37.40
C VAL A 225 -1.77 -23.92 -38.12
N ALA A 226 -2.71 -23.66 -39.04
CA ALA A 226 -2.87 -22.40 -39.74
C ALA A 226 -3.66 -21.37 -38.91
N ARG A 227 -3.19 -20.11 -38.93
CA ARG A 227 -3.91 -18.92 -38.46
C ARG A 227 -5.01 -18.55 -39.45
N ARG A 228 -6.15 -18.11 -38.93
CA ARG A 228 -7.04 -17.15 -39.60
C ARG A 228 -7.37 -16.04 -38.62
#